data_AF-W2TAD6-F1
#
_entry.id   AF-W2TAD6-F1
#
_cell.length_a   1.000
_cell.length_b   1.000
_cell.length_c   1.000
_cell.angle_alpha   90.00
_cell.angle_beta   90.00
_cell.angle_gamma   90.00
#
_symmetry.space_group_name_H-M   'P 1'
#
loop_
_entity.id
_entity.type
_entity.pdbx_description
1 polymer ?
#
loop_
_entity_poly.entity_id
_entity_poly.type
_entity_poly.pdbx_seq_one_letter_code
_entity_poly.pdbx_strand_id
1 'polypeptide(L)'
;MANSQLRELLDKGTRKFDLPFDNEEPIDITERFFEDCSKLALGEVVRYDSFTLGEAMSAVELMDEKMDIGMKRVTRQMGLDESRSMGLYESNYAEQLTIYDGTLCSFVTWLEGSCIGQTLWTNVLLTEPDRVLYEEHPVFACLAHGFFHIVMLVKSVIQNASVYEEEDFNPHLPFPCNSRYSLHEVLQLMKDVELELVSKAEKPDHASLKVVILSLSSRIAFMRLFLVTITHLVPPRRVECPDQDPLQLPPLDAVGFIANLDAAAGTSSKLMFLSSKFLETSLNEGAPRPEGVEQDGDFSWLVAFEPEYNRKYLPSTFPRKIEILPREKALPHLHRIACKIHFIVTQLPNNLLDSASLVEFMKWFSYDDSCVLTRSILQMVVYPLDDNVLGTQPTALLVERSIRNMVFPLALVPHTPLYDNEECRKVVEDFTMNTTRVMLSLYQNFGFNLARQRDKLVVIMEEMNELHEDACRADAVCRQIVSVHNKWVFFLKMGNFGNKEEL
;
A
#
# COMPACT_ATOMS: atom_id res chain seq x y z
N MET A 1 -18.66 34.78 20.52
CA MET A 1 -18.71 36.06 19.79
C MET A 1 -17.55 36.05 18.81
N ALA A 2 -17.82 35.78 17.53
CA ALA A 2 -16.79 35.68 16.52
C ALA A 2 -16.10 37.04 16.33
N ASN A 3 -14.76 37.03 16.32
CA ASN A 3 -13.91 38.21 16.23
C ASN A 3 -14.31 39.03 14.99
N SER A 4 -14.87 40.23 15.20
CA SER A 4 -15.36 41.09 14.13
C SER A 4 -14.26 41.44 13.12
N GLN A 5 -13.00 41.47 13.58
CA GLN A 5 -11.83 41.64 12.71
C GLN A 5 -11.60 40.44 11.79
N LEU A 6 -11.89 39.22 12.23
CA LEU A 6 -11.78 38.02 11.40
C LEU A 6 -12.89 37.97 10.35
N ARG A 7 -14.11 38.39 10.71
CA ARG A 7 -15.21 38.57 9.74
C ARG A 7 -14.90 39.65 8.71
N GLU A 8 -14.29 40.76 9.14
CA GLU A 8 -13.89 41.84 8.23
C GLU A 8 -12.71 41.43 7.33
N LEU A 9 -11.80 40.59 7.80
CA LEU A 9 -10.72 40.00 6.99
C LEU A 9 -11.25 38.96 5.99
N LEU A 10 -12.23 38.14 6.41
CA LEU A 10 -12.92 37.20 5.52
C LEU A 10 -13.76 37.93 4.48
N ASP A 11 -14.48 39.00 4.85
CA ASP A 11 -15.21 39.88 3.91
C ASP A 11 -14.28 40.67 2.98
N LYS A 12 -13.07 41.03 3.43
CA LYS A 12 -12.03 41.60 2.55
C LYS A 12 -11.40 40.57 1.62
N GLY A 13 -11.34 39.30 2.03
CA GLY A 13 -10.90 38.18 1.20
C GLY A 13 -11.96 37.66 0.22
N THR A 14 -13.26 37.87 0.50
CA THR A 14 -14.39 37.50 -0.38
C THR A 14 -14.89 38.65 -1.26
N ARG A 15 -14.36 39.88 -1.10
CA ARG A 15 -14.43 40.83 -2.21
C ARG A 15 -13.66 40.20 -3.36
N LYS A 16 -14.40 39.72 -4.38
CA LYS A 16 -13.94 39.71 -5.76
C LYS A 16 -13.09 40.96 -5.92
N PHE A 17 -11.78 40.80 -5.97
CA PHE A 17 -10.96 41.91 -6.43
C PHE A 17 -11.59 42.28 -7.77
N ASP A 18 -11.88 43.56 -7.99
CA ASP A 18 -12.13 44.10 -9.34
C ASP A 18 -10.83 43.97 -10.13
N LEU A 19 -10.39 42.73 -10.34
CA LEU A 19 -9.39 42.37 -11.31
C LEU A 19 -10.13 42.42 -12.64
N PRO A 20 -9.51 42.95 -13.69
CA PRO A 20 -10.11 43.03 -15.03
C PRO A 20 -10.44 41.66 -15.67
N PHE A 21 -10.29 40.56 -14.93
CA PHE A 21 -10.52 39.18 -15.33
C PHE A 21 -11.91 38.65 -14.94
N ASP A 22 -12.74 39.47 -14.30
CA ASP A 22 -14.10 39.12 -13.86
C ASP A 22 -15.20 39.63 -14.84
N ASN A 23 -14.78 40.02 -16.05
CA ASN A 23 -15.69 40.42 -17.12
C ASN A 23 -16.37 39.19 -17.73
N GLU A 24 -17.67 39.29 -18.06
CA GLU A 24 -18.38 38.25 -18.82
C GLU A 24 -17.76 37.99 -20.21
N GLU A 25 -17.01 38.97 -20.74
CA GLU A 25 -16.24 38.85 -21.97
C GLU A 25 -14.72 38.88 -21.70
N PRO A 26 -13.94 37.90 -22.18
CA PRO A 26 -12.49 37.90 -22.09
C PRO A 26 -11.87 39.11 -22.80
N ILE A 27 -11.02 39.87 -22.11
CA ILE A 27 -10.21 40.93 -22.71
C ILE A 27 -8.90 40.33 -23.23
N ASP A 28 -8.62 40.49 -24.52
CA ASP A 28 -7.33 40.15 -25.10
C ASP A 28 -6.25 41.16 -24.65
N ILE A 29 -5.22 40.67 -23.96
CA ILE A 29 -4.09 41.47 -23.48
C ILE A 29 -2.79 41.17 -24.24
N THR A 30 -2.84 40.40 -25.33
CA THR A 30 -1.65 39.89 -26.05
C THR A 30 -0.69 41.00 -26.47
N GLU A 31 -1.17 42.01 -27.18
CA GLU A 31 -0.34 43.12 -27.66
C GLU A 31 0.29 43.92 -26.50
N ARG A 32 -0.52 44.24 -25.49
CA ARG A 32 -0.08 44.98 -24.31
C ARG A 32 0.98 44.20 -23.52
N PHE A 33 0.80 42.90 -23.37
CA PHE A 33 1.76 42.03 -22.67
C PHE A 33 3.12 42.03 -23.37
N PHE A 34 3.15 41.87 -24.70
CA PHE A 34 4.41 41.93 -25.46
C PHE A 34 5.06 43.32 -25.43
N GLU A 35 4.28 44.40 -25.46
CA GLU A 35 4.81 45.76 -25.29
C GLU A 35 5.48 45.93 -23.92
N ASP A 36 4.84 45.48 -22.84
CA ASP A 36 5.40 45.57 -21.49
C ASP A 36 6.64 44.66 -21.32
N CYS A 37 6.64 43.45 -21.87
CA CYS A 37 7.81 42.56 -21.87
C CYS A 37 9.00 43.15 -22.63
N SER A 38 8.78 43.96 -23.68
CA SER A 38 9.87 44.59 -24.45
C SER A 38 10.71 45.59 -23.63
N LYS A 39 10.21 46.00 -22.46
CA LYS A 39 10.87 46.93 -21.54
C LYS A 39 11.86 46.22 -20.60
N LEU A 40 11.84 44.88 -20.55
CA LEU A 40 12.74 44.07 -19.72
C LEU A 40 14.12 43.92 -20.37
N ALA A 41 15.17 44.03 -19.58
CA ALA A 41 16.53 43.73 -20.01
C ALA A 41 16.76 42.20 -20.09
N LEU A 42 17.78 41.80 -20.86
CA LEU A 42 18.15 40.40 -20.98
C LEU A 42 18.52 39.83 -19.60
N GLY A 43 17.83 38.76 -19.20
CA GLY A 43 18.03 38.10 -17.90
C GLY A 43 17.13 38.62 -16.77
N GLU A 44 16.32 39.65 -17.01
CA GLU A 44 15.30 40.07 -16.05
C GLU A 44 14.09 39.14 -16.08
N VAL A 45 13.61 38.78 -14.89
CA VAL A 45 12.43 37.93 -14.71
C VAL A 45 11.48 38.62 -13.75
N VAL A 46 10.27 38.90 -14.20
CA VAL A 46 9.20 39.43 -13.34
C VAL A 46 8.51 38.24 -12.67
N ARG A 47 8.58 38.19 -11.34
CA ARG A 47 7.94 37.17 -10.51
C ARG A 47 7.55 37.78 -9.17
N TYR A 48 6.72 37.06 -8.42
CA TYR A 48 6.43 37.42 -7.03
C TYR A 48 7.64 37.13 -6.14
N ASP A 49 7.86 37.96 -5.10
CA ASP A 49 9.05 37.84 -4.24
C ASP A 49 9.14 36.48 -3.54
N SER A 50 8.01 35.88 -3.18
CA SER A 50 7.93 34.56 -2.54
C SER A 50 8.12 33.38 -3.49
N PHE A 51 8.01 33.58 -4.80
CA PHE A 51 8.14 32.49 -5.78
C PHE A 51 9.62 32.29 -6.13
N THR A 52 10.16 31.10 -5.91
CA THR A 52 11.58 30.84 -6.15
C THR A 52 11.81 30.20 -7.52
N LEU A 53 12.97 30.48 -8.15
CA LEU A 53 13.31 29.82 -9.42
C LEU A 53 13.53 28.31 -9.27
N GLY A 54 13.76 27.81 -8.05
CA GLY A 54 13.78 26.37 -7.76
C GLY A 54 12.42 25.71 -7.98
N GLU A 55 11.32 26.39 -7.65
CA GLU A 55 9.97 25.91 -7.91
C GLU A 55 9.66 25.87 -9.42
N ALA A 56 10.23 26.80 -10.20
CA ALA A 56 10.08 26.81 -11.65
C ALA A 56 10.78 25.62 -12.34
N MET A 57 11.71 24.93 -11.68
CA MET A 57 12.43 23.79 -12.27
C MET A 57 11.54 22.56 -12.51
N SER A 58 10.38 22.47 -11.87
CA SER A 58 9.40 21.39 -12.08
C SER A 58 8.29 21.76 -13.09
N ALA A 59 8.34 22.96 -13.66
CA ALA A 59 7.34 23.42 -14.62
C ALA A 59 7.36 22.58 -15.91
N VAL A 60 6.16 22.32 -16.45
CA VAL A 60 5.98 21.67 -17.74
C VAL A 60 6.03 22.71 -18.86
N GLU A 61 6.81 22.43 -19.90
CA GLU A 61 6.83 23.23 -21.12
C GLU A 61 5.80 22.70 -22.12
N LEU A 62 4.84 23.55 -22.50
CA LEU A 62 3.85 23.21 -23.53
C LEU A 62 4.51 23.15 -24.90
N MET A 63 4.01 22.28 -25.77
CA MET A 63 4.52 22.03 -27.12
C MET A 63 5.93 21.38 -27.21
N ASP A 64 6.53 20.98 -26.09
CA ASP A 64 7.71 20.12 -26.07
C ASP A 64 7.29 18.64 -26.01
N GLU A 65 7.73 17.80 -26.96
CA GLU A 65 7.31 16.38 -27.02
C GLU A 65 7.69 15.55 -25.78
N LYS A 66 8.76 15.94 -25.07
CA LYS A 66 9.26 15.27 -23.86
C LYS A 66 8.64 15.79 -22.58
N MET A 67 8.00 16.96 -22.60
CA MET A 67 7.42 17.58 -21.41
C MET A 67 5.89 17.66 -21.46
N ASP A 68 5.33 17.85 -22.65
CA ASP A 68 3.91 17.99 -22.88
C ASP A 68 3.26 16.66 -23.27
N ILE A 69 2.48 16.11 -22.34
CA ILE A 69 1.66 14.92 -22.62
C ILE A 69 0.55 15.21 -23.64
N GLY A 70 0.21 16.46 -23.95
CA GLY A 70 -0.71 16.81 -25.03
C GLY A 70 -0.13 16.58 -26.43
N MET A 71 1.20 16.50 -26.58
CA MET A 71 1.85 16.45 -27.89
C MET A 71 1.78 15.09 -28.58
N LYS A 72 1.70 13.97 -27.85
CA LYS A 72 1.49 12.66 -28.51
C LYS A 72 0.01 12.47 -28.80
N ARG A 73 -0.33 12.20 -30.06
CA ARG A 73 -1.73 11.96 -30.46
C ARG A 73 -2.27 10.70 -29.77
N VAL A 74 -3.45 10.80 -29.19
CA VAL A 74 -4.24 9.64 -28.76
C VAL A 74 -4.84 9.03 -30.02
N THR A 75 -4.37 7.83 -30.38
CA THR A 75 -4.79 7.13 -31.60
C THR A 75 -6.04 6.29 -31.41
N ARG A 76 -6.32 5.89 -30.16
CA ARG A 76 -7.42 5.02 -29.76
C ARG A 76 -7.83 5.39 -28.33
N GLN A 77 -9.13 5.50 -28.09
CA GLN A 77 -9.70 5.63 -26.76
C GLN A 77 -11.02 4.88 -26.77
N MET A 78 -10.99 3.63 -26.34
CA MET A 78 -12.18 2.80 -26.20
C MET A 78 -12.61 2.70 -24.75
N GLY A 79 -13.88 3.01 -24.47
CA GLY A 79 -14.50 2.75 -23.19
C GLY A 79 -15.16 1.37 -23.14
N LEU A 80 -15.98 1.15 -22.12
CA LEU A 80 -16.67 -0.11 -21.91
C LEU A 80 -17.68 -0.42 -23.04
N ASP A 81 -18.41 0.58 -23.55
CA ASP A 81 -19.44 0.39 -24.59
C ASP A 81 -18.84 0.02 -25.95
N GLU A 82 -17.75 0.70 -26.35
CA GLU A 82 -17.02 0.35 -27.56
C GLU A 82 -16.43 -1.05 -27.44
N SER A 83 -15.89 -1.40 -26.26
CA SER A 83 -15.32 -2.72 -25.99
C SER A 83 -16.38 -3.82 -26.05
N ARG A 84 -17.58 -3.59 -25.51
CA ARG A 84 -18.74 -4.48 -25.67
C ARG A 84 -19.12 -4.65 -27.14
N SER A 85 -19.19 -3.55 -27.89
CA SER A 85 -19.51 -3.57 -29.32
C SER A 85 -18.48 -4.33 -30.16
N MET A 86 -17.24 -4.41 -29.67
CA MET A 86 -16.15 -5.17 -30.28
C MET A 86 -16.06 -6.64 -29.83
N GLY A 87 -17.05 -7.14 -29.09
CA GLY A 87 -17.15 -8.56 -28.74
C GLY A 87 -16.56 -8.92 -27.37
N LEU A 88 -16.39 -7.97 -26.45
CA LEU A 88 -15.81 -8.25 -25.13
C LEU A 88 -16.57 -9.36 -24.38
N TYR A 89 -17.91 -9.34 -24.39
CA TYR A 89 -18.74 -10.30 -23.65
C TYR A 89 -18.93 -11.64 -24.39
N GLU A 90 -18.57 -11.68 -25.66
CA GLU A 90 -18.54 -12.86 -26.52
C GLU A 90 -17.18 -13.59 -26.45
N SER A 91 -16.25 -13.10 -25.63
CA SER A 91 -14.93 -13.69 -25.44
C SER A 91 -14.99 -15.12 -24.92
N ASN A 92 -14.07 -15.96 -25.39
CA ASN A 92 -13.97 -17.35 -24.97
C ASN A 92 -13.26 -17.49 -23.61
N TYR A 93 -13.29 -18.68 -22.99
CA TYR A 93 -12.69 -18.89 -21.67
C TYR A 93 -11.18 -18.60 -21.59
N ALA A 94 -10.42 -18.83 -22.68
CA ALA A 94 -8.99 -18.56 -22.71
C ALA A 94 -8.70 -17.05 -22.77
N GLU A 95 -9.50 -16.29 -23.51
CA GLU A 95 -9.46 -14.82 -23.52
C GLU A 95 -9.84 -14.25 -22.15
N GLN A 96 -10.93 -14.74 -21.55
CA GLN A 96 -11.35 -14.34 -20.20
C GLN A 96 -10.26 -14.61 -19.17
N LEU A 97 -9.62 -15.78 -19.21
CA LEU A 97 -8.47 -16.12 -18.36
C LEU A 97 -7.31 -15.15 -18.56
N THR A 98 -7.01 -14.79 -19.80
CA THR A 98 -5.90 -13.87 -20.10
C THR A 98 -6.21 -12.44 -19.68
N ILE A 99 -7.48 -12.02 -19.72
CA ILE A 99 -7.93 -10.74 -19.16
C ILE A 99 -7.72 -10.72 -17.64
N TYR A 100 -8.04 -11.80 -16.94
CA TYR A 100 -7.75 -11.95 -15.51
C TYR A 100 -6.24 -11.85 -15.24
N ASP A 101 -5.42 -12.58 -16.00
CA ASP A 101 -3.96 -12.59 -15.81
C ASP A 101 -3.33 -11.22 -16.13
N GLY A 102 -3.79 -10.52 -17.17
CA GLY A 102 -3.35 -9.16 -17.50
C GLY A 102 -3.75 -8.14 -16.43
N THR A 103 -4.91 -8.34 -15.79
CA THR A 103 -5.36 -7.50 -14.66
C THR A 103 -4.50 -7.76 -13.42
N LEU A 104 -4.15 -9.03 -13.16
CA LEU A 104 -3.21 -9.41 -12.11
C LEU A 104 -1.80 -8.85 -12.35
N CYS A 105 -1.34 -8.82 -13.60
CA CYS A 105 -0.07 -8.18 -13.98
C CYS A 105 -0.09 -6.67 -13.71
N SER A 106 -1.19 -6.01 -14.08
CA SER A 106 -1.42 -4.59 -13.81
C SER A 106 -1.49 -4.29 -12.31
N PHE A 107 -2.12 -5.17 -11.52
CA PHE A 107 -2.17 -5.07 -10.06
C PHE A 107 -0.78 -5.12 -9.42
N VAL A 108 0.07 -6.08 -9.82
CA VAL A 108 1.45 -6.14 -9.31
C VAL A 108 2.24 -4.91 -9.72
N THR A 109 2.08 -4.45 -10.97
CA THR A 109 2.76 -3.24 -11.45
C THR A 109 2.37 -2.01 -10.63
N TRP A 110 1.10 -1.90 -10.19
CA TRP A 110 0.67 -0.86 -9.25
C TRP A 110 1.34 -0.99 -7.87
N LEU A 111 1.44 -2.21 -7.34
CA LEU A 111 2.13 -2.46 -6.05
C LEU A 111 3.63 -2.11 -6.09
N GLU A 112 4.26 -2.13 -7.27
CA GLU A 112 5.65 -1.72 -7.49
C GLU A 112 5.80 -0.19 -7.69
N GLY A 113 4.76 0.60 -7.43
CA GLY A 113 4.84 2.07 -7.34
C GLY A 113 4.31 2.84 -8.56
N SER A 114 3.86 2.13 -9.60
CA SER A 114 3.29 2.76 -10.79
C SER A 114 1.92 3.40 -10.51
N CYS A 115 1.54 4.43 -11.26
CA CYS A 115 0.21 5.03 -11.14
C CYS A 115 -0.87 4.03 -11.59
N ILE A 116 -1.87 3.83 -10.74
CA ILE A 116 -3.01 2.95 -10.98
C ILE A 116 -3.83 3.33 -12.24
N GLY A 117 -3.84 4.63 -12.61
CA GLY A 117 -4.47 5.13 -13.84
C GLY A 117 -3.83 4.60 -15.13
N GLN A 118 -2.55 4.24 -15.09
CA GLN A 118 -1.78 3.69 -16.21
C GLN A 118 -1.52 2.18 -16.05
N THR A 119 -2.04 1.55 -15.01
CA THR A 119 -1.94 0.10 -14.78
C THR A 119 -3.33 -0.54 -14.74
N LEU A 120 -3.94 -0.68 -13.56
CA LEU A 120 -5.24 -1.37 -13.41
C LEU A 120 -6.37 -0.72 -14.19
N TRP A 121 -6.46 0.61 -14.17
CA TRP A 121 -7.53 1.33 -14.85
C TRP A 121 -7.36 1.42 -16.36
N THR A 122 -6.32 0.80 -16.92
CA THR A 122 -6.29 0.51 -18.35
C THR A 122 -7.31 -0.58 -18.73
N ASN A 123 -7.72 -1.44 -17.78
CA ASN A 123 -8.81 -2.37 -18.00
C ASN A 123 -10.15 -1.65 -17.84
N VAL A 124 -10.92 -1.53 -18.93
CA VAL A 124 -12.20 -0.80 -18.98
C VAL A 124 -13.29 -1.41 -18.09
N LEU A 125 -13.15 -2.69 -17.71
CA LEU A 125 -14.05 -3.34 -16.75
C LEU A 125 -13.88 -2.75 -15.33
N LEU A 126 -12.69 -2.25 -14.98
CA LEU A 126 -12.36 -1.75 -13.65
C LEU A 126 -12.63 -0.24 -13.50
N THR A 127 -12.81 0.49 -14.61
CA THR A 127 -13.10 1.93 -14.59
C THR A 127 -14.54 2.24 -14.25
N GLU A 128 -15.47 1.37 -14.66
CA GLU A 128 -16.91 1.50 -14.40
C GLU A 128 -17.52 0.19 -13.86
N PRO A 129 -17.09 -0.29 -12.66
CA PRO A 129 -17.54 -1.59 -12.15
C PRO A 129 -19.05 -1.68 -11.99
N ASP A 130 -19.72 -0.58 -11.63
CA ASP A 130 -21.17 -0.46 -11.46
C ASP A 130 -21.99 -0.78 -12.73
N ARG A 131 -21.36 -0.67 -13.91
CA ARG A 131 -21.97 -0.99 -15.21
C ARG A 131 -21.73 -2.43 -15.63
N VAL A 132 -20.82 -3.17 -15.00
CA VAL A 132 -20.51 -4.57 -15.33
C VAL A 132 -21.45 -5.50 -14.56
N LEU A 133 -22.63 -5.74 -15.14
CA LEU A 133 -23.71 -6.45 -14.47
C LEU A 133 -23.47 -7.97 -14.38
N TYR A 134 -23.79 -8.55 -13.22
CA TYR A 134 -23.67 -9.99 -13.00
C TYR A 134 -24.58 -10.79 -13.95
N GLU A 135 -25.77 -10.28 -14.22
CA GLU A 135 -26.76 -10.92 -15.10
C GLU A 135 -26.31 -10.94 -16.57
N GLU A 136 -25.45 -10.00 -16.97
CA GLU A 136 -24.91 -9.93 -18.33
C GLU A 136 -23.67 -10.83 -18.50
N HIS A 137 -22.71 -10.73 -17.57
CA HIS A 137 -21.48 -11.52 -17.66
C HIS A 137 -20.87 -11.81 -16.26
N PRO A 138 -21.28 -12.91 -15.58
CA PRO A 138 -20.90 -13.21 -14.20
C PRO A 138 -19.38 -13.20 -13.94
N VAL A 139 -18.59 -13.74 -14.86
CA VAL A 139 -17.12 -13.82 -14.74
C VAL A 139 -16.48 -12.43 -14.74
N PHE A 140 -17.00 -11.48 -15.52
CA PHE A 140 -16.43 -10.13 -15.58
C PHE A 140 -16.98 -9.25 -14.45
N ALA A 141 -18.22 -9.49 -14.02
CA ALA A 141 -18.75 -8.86 -12.80
C ALA A 141 -17.89 -9.25 -11.58
N CYS A 142 -17.51 -10.53 -11.44
CA CYS A 142 -16.57 -10.95 -10.40
C CYS A 142 -15.21 -10.24 -10.51
N LEU A 143 -14.68 -10.06 -11.72
CA LEU A 143 -13.41 -9.34 -11.93
C LEU A 143 -13.53 -7.88 -11.51
N ALA A 144 -14.51 -7.16 -12.06
CA ALA A 144 -14.70 -5.72 -11.87
C ALA A 144 -15.01 -5.36 -10.42
N HIS A 145 -16.03 -5.98 -9.83
CA HIS A 145 -16.42 -5.71 -8.45
C HIS A 145 -15.40 -6.28 -7.44
N GLY A 146 -14.78 -7.42 -7.77
CA GLY A 146 -13.71 -7.99 -6.98
C GLY A 146 -12.50 -7.08 -6.87
N PHE A 147 -11.98 -6.60 -8.01
CA PHE A 147 -10.83 -5.70 -8.02
C PHE A 147 -11.14 -4.34 -7.42
N PHE A 148 -12.36 -3.83 -7.52
CA PHE A 148 -12.77 -2.65 -6.76
C PHE A 148 -12.51 -2.84 -5.27
N HIS A 149 -13.02 -3.92 -4.67
CA HIS A 149 -12.82 -4.19 -3.24
C HIS A 149 -11.36 -4.50 -2.90
N ILE A 150 -10.62 -5.18 -3.78
CA ILE A 150 -9.18 -5.44 -3.59
C ILE A 150 -8.40 -4.12 -3.54
N VAL A 151 -8.63 -3.22 -4.51
CA VAL A 151 -7.96 -1.91 -4.58
C VAL A 151 -8.26 -1.10 -3.34
N MET A 152 -9.53 -1.01 -2.93
CA MET A 152 -9.93 -0.26 -1.74
C MET A 152 -9.31 -0.83 -0.46
N LEU A 153 -9.27 -2.16 -0.32
CA LEU A 153 -8.68 -2.83 0.83
C LEU A 153 -7.16 -2.65 0.88
N VAL A 154 -6.47 -2.86 -0.24
CA VAL A 154 -5.00 -2.68 -0.36
C VAL A 154 -4.60 -1.24 -0.10
N LYS A 155 -5.29 -0.27 -0.70
CA LYS A 155 -5.04 1.16 -0.47
C LYS A 155 -5.22 1.49 1.01
N SER A 156 -6.30 1.01 1.64
CA SER A 156 -6.55 1.20 3.08
C SER A 156 -5.41 0.63 3.94
N VAL A 157 -4.99 -0.61 3.70
CA VAL A 157 -3.91 -1.26 4.47
C VAL A 157 -2.60 -0.48 4.34
N ILE A 158 -2.18 -0.12 3.12
CA ILE A 158 -0.91 0.57 2.88
C ILE A 158 -0.91 1.98 3.48
N GLN A 159 -1.99 2.73 3.29
CA GLN A 159 -2.10 4.10 3.82
C GLN A 159 -2.09 4.13 5.34
N ASN A 160 -2.80 3.22 6.00
CA ASN A 160 -2.86 3.21 7.46
C ASN A 160 -1.57 2.67 8.09
N ALA A 161 -0.87 1.74 7.44
CA ALA A 161 0.42 1.27 7.92
C ALA A 161 1.48 2.39 7.96
N SER A 162 1.38 3.38 7.06
CA SER A 162 2.30 4.53 7.00
C SER A 162 3.78 4.13 6.87
N VAL A 163 4.06 3.11 6.04
CA VAL A 163 5.40 2.53 5.81
C VAL A 163 5.87 2.63 4.34
N TYR A 164 5.45 3.68 3.65
CA TYR A 164 5.84 3.98 2.27
C TYR A 164 6.01 5.50 2.10
N GLU A 165 6.82 5.89 1.12
CA GLU A 165 6.86 7.26 0.59
C GLU A 165 6.22 7.27 -0.81
N GLU A 166 5.85 8.44 -1.36
CA GLU A 166 5.17 8.53 -2.68
C GLU A 166 5.99 7.95 -3.83
N GLU A 167 7.32 7.94 -3.72
CA GLU A 167 8.22 7.30 -4.69
C GLU A 167 8.12 5.77 -4.69
N ASP A 168 7.67 5.17 -3.57
CA ASP A 168 7.59 3.72 -3.38
C ASP A 168 6.21 3.18 -3.76
N PHE A 169 5.15 3.95 -3.50
CA PHE A 169 3.77 3.58 -3.79
C PHE A 169 2.89 4.80 -4.01
N ASN A 170 2.11 4.77 -5.08
CA ASN A 170 1.13 5.82 -5.39
C ASN A 170 -0.30 5.35 -5.07
N PRO A 171 -0.89 5.80 -3.94
CA PRO A 171 -2.26 5.46 -3.57
C PRO A 171 -3.31 6.32 -4.30
N HIS A 172 -2.92 7.37 -5.04
CA HIS A 172 -3.85 8.34 -5.60
C HIS A 172 -4.76 7.70 -6.65
N LEU A 173 -6.07 7.89 -6.48
CA LEU A 173 -7.07 7.44 -7.44
C LEU A 173 -7.42 8.62 -8.37
N PRO A 174 -7.27 8.49 -9.71
CA PRO A 174 -7.51 9.57 -10.65
C PRO A 174 -8.98 10.00 -10.71
N PHE A 175 -9.91 9.11 -10.39
CA PHE A 175 -11.35 9.35 -10.32
C PHE A 175 -12.00 8.33 -9.38
N PRO A 176 -13.18 8.64 -8.82
CA PRO A 176 -13.90 7.68 -7.99
C PRO A 176 -14.51 6.58 -8.84
N CYS A 177 -14.33 5.33 -8.41
CA CYS A 177 -15.07 4.18 -8.91
C CYS A 177 -15.96 3.66 -7.77
N ASN A 178 -17.07 3.01 -8.11
CA ASN A 178 -17.96 2.40 -7.13
C ASN A 178 -18.34 0.99 -7.57
N SER A 179 -18.44 0.07 -6.61
CA SER A 179 -19.10 -1.21 -6.81
C SER A 179 -20.56 -1.10 -6.42
N ARG A 180 -21.44 -1.64 -7.26
CA ARG A 180 -22.87 -1.80 -6.94
C ARG A 180 -23.11 -2.78 -5.78
N TYR A 181 -22.25 -3.79 -5.65
CA TYR A 181 -22.39 -4.83 -4.65
C TYR A 181 -21.43 -4.58 -3.48
N SER A 182 -21.91 -4.83 -2.26
CA SER A 182 -21.11 -4.83 -1.04
C SER A 182 -20.05 -5.94 -1.07
N LEU A 183 -19.03 -5.82 -0.21
CA LEU A 183 -17.98 -6.85 -0.12
C LEU A 183 -18.57 -8.24 0.15
N HIS A 184 -19.57 -8.34 1.03
CA HIS A 184 -20.21 -9.61 1.36
C HIS A 184 -20.92 -10.23 0.15
N GLU A 185 -21.68 -9.42 -0.59
CA GLU A 185 -22.36 -9.88 -1.81
C GLU A 185 -21.35 -10.32 -2.88
N VAL A 186 -20.28 -9.55 -3.11
CA VAL A 186 -19.24 -9.92 -4.09
C VAL A 186 -18.57 -11.25 -3.72
N LEU A 187 -18.27 -11.47 -2.44
CA LEU A 187 -17.69 -12.75 -1.98
C LEU A 187 -18.62 -13.94 -2.23
N GLN A 188 -19.92 -13.75 -2.07
CA GLN A 188 -20.92 -14.79 -2.33
C GLN A 188 -21.07 -15.04 -3.84
N LEU A 189 -21.18 -13.98 -4.65
CA LEU A 189 -21.24 -14.08 -6.11
C LEU A 189 -20.01 -14.78 -6.69
N MET A 190 -18.81 -14.44 -6.23
CA MET A 190 -17.58 -15.13 -6.64
C MET A 190 -17.62 -16.63 -6.33
N LYS A 191 -18.10 -17.00 -5.15
CA LYS A 191 -18.23 -18.40 -4.75
C LYS A 191 -19.23 -19.15 -5.62
N ASP A 192 -20.34 -18.51 -5.98
CA ASP A 192 -21.36 -19.11 -6.84
C ASP A 192 -20.84 -19.30 -8.27
N VAL A 193 -20.13 -18.31 -8.83
CA VAL A 193 -19.47 -18.43 -10.15
C VAL A 193 -18.39 -19.49 -10.15
N GLU A 194 -17.58 -19.60 -9.09
CA GLU A 194 -16.58 -20.68 -8.95
C GLU A 194 -17.23 -22.06 -9.06
N LEU A 195 -18.30 -22.29 -8.30
CA LEU A 195 -19.03 -23.57 -8.30
C LEU A 195 -19.69 -23.84 -9.65
N GLU A 196 -20.24 -22.82 -10.30
CA GLU A 196 -20.81 -22.93 -11.63
C GLU A 196 -19.76 -23.30 -12.67
N LEU A 197 -18.58 -22.66 -12.65
CA LEU A 197 -17.48 -22.98 -13.56
C LEU A 197 -16.96 -24.40 -13.33
N VAL A 198 -16.81 -24.84 -12.08
CA VAL A 198 -16.43 -26.22 -11.76
C VAL A 198 -17.47 -27.21 -12.32
N SER A 199 -18.76 -26.93 -12.13
CA SER A 199 -19.84 -27.75 -12.69
C SER A 199 -19.81 -27.77 -14.23
N LYS A 200 -19.57 -26.61 -14.87
CA LYS A 200 -19.42 -26.50 -16.33
C LYS A 200 -18.23 -27.30 -16.83
N ALA A 201 -17.12 -27.34 -16.10
CA ALA A 201 -15.90 -28.05 -16.48
C ALA A 201 -16.09 -29.59 -16.50
N GLU A 202 -17.06 -30.12 -15.75
CA GLU A 202 -17.38 -31.56 -15.73
C GLU A 202 -18.37 -31.98 -16.84
N LYS A 203 -18.90 -31.05 -17.64
CA LYS A 203 -19.79 -31.39 -18.76
C LYS A 203 -19.01 -32.08 -19.88
N PRO A 204 -19.54 -33.15 -20.50
CA PRO A 204 -18.86 -33.87 -21.58
C PRO A 204 -18.45 -32.97 -22.75
N ASP A 205 -19.29 -32.00 -23.11
CA ASP A 205 -19.05 -31.06 -24.21
C ASP A 205 -17.89 -30.09 -23.95
N HIS A 206 -17.44 -29.98 -22.69
CA HIS A 206 -16.32 -29.14 -22.28
C HIS A 206 -15.05 -29.94 -21.96
N ALA A 207 -14.96 -31.22 -22.35
CA ALA A 207 -13.79 -32.04 -22.05
C ALA A 207 -12.47 -31.41 -22.50
N SER A 208 -12.44 -30.75 -23.67
CA SER A 208 -11.28 -30.01 -24.18
C SER A 208 -11.04 -28.65 -23.52
N LEU A 209 -12.05 -28.08 -22.86
CA LEU A 209 -12.00 -26.78 -22.18
C LEU A 209 -11.88 -26.92 -20.67
N LYS A 210 -11.88 -28.14 -20.14
CA LYS A 210 -11.91 -28.42 -18.71
C LYS A 210 -10.80 -27.70 -17.96
N VAL A 211 -9.57 -27.74 -18.49
CA VAL A 211 -8.40 -27.16 -17.83
C VAL A 211 -8.46 -25.63 -17.81
N VAL A 212 -8.84 -24.98 -18.93
CA VAL A 212 -9.01 -23.51 -18.97
C VAL A 212 -10.15 -23.03 -18.07
N ILE A 213 -11.28 -23.73 -18.02
CA ILE A 213 -12.41 -23.37 -17.14
C ILE A 213 -12.02 -23.49 -15.66
N LEU A 214 -11.33 -24.57 -15.28
CA LEU A 214 -10.83 -24.73 -13.92
C LEU A 214 -9.75 -23.70 -13.57
N SER A 215 -8.92 -23.33 -14.54
CA SER A 215 -7.91 -22.27 -14.39
C SER A 215 -8.57 -20.91 -14.17
N LEU A 216 -9.62 -20.58 -14.92
CA LEU A 216 -10.39 -19.36 -14.71
C LEU A 216 -11.08 -19.34 -13.33
N SER A 217 -11.72 -20.46 -12.95
CA SER A 217 -12.30 -20.63 -11.61
C SER A 217 -11.26 -20.42 -10.50
N SER A 218 -10.02 -20.88 -10.69
CA SER A 218 -8.95 -20.70 -9.71
C SER A 218 -8.52 -19.24 -9.52
N ARG A 219 -8.63 -18.38 -10.54
CA ARG A 219 -8.35 -16.93 -10.41
C ARG A 219 -9.43 -16.23 -9.61
N ILE A 220 -10.70 -16.58 -9.86
CA ILE A 220 -11.84 -16.07 -9.08
C ILE A 220 -11.70 -16.51 -7.62
N ALA A 221 -11.38 -17.79 -7.39
CA ALA A 221 -11.13 -18.33 -6.06
C ALA A 221 -9.96 -17.64 -5.34
N PHE A 222 -8.88 -17.32 -6.06
CA PHE A 222 -7.77 -16.56 -5.51
C PHE A 222 -8.20 -15.15 -5.10
N MET A 223 -8.91 -14.41 -5.95
CA MET A 223 -9.41 -13.07 -5.60
C MET A 223 -10.34 -13.09 -4.39
N ARG A 224 -11.28 -14.06 -4.35
CA ARG A 224 -12.18 -14.24 -3.22
C ARG A 224 -11.43 -14.57 -1.93
N LEU A 225 -10.48 -15.52 -1.98
CA LEU A 225 -9.68 -15.89 -0.82
C LEU A 225 -8.74 -14.76 -0.39
N PHE A 226 -8.20 -13.98 -1.32
CA PHE A 226 -7.38 -12.81 -1.01
C PHE A 226 -8.18 -11.80 -0.18
N LEU A 227 -9.38 -11.43 -0.65
CA LEU A 227 -10.29 -10.53 0.09
C LEU A 227 -10.63 -11.06 1.49
N VAL A 228 -10.97 -12.36 1.60
CA VAL A 228 -11.31 -12.99 2.89
C VAL A 228 -10.11 -13.02 3.82
N THR A 229 -8.93 -13.45 3.35
CA THR A 229 -7.72 -13.52 4.15
C THR A 229 -7.31 -12.16 4.66
N ILE A 230 -7.28 -11.13 3.81
CA ILE A 230 -6.92 -9.78 4.26
C ILE A 230 -7.98 -9.24 5.22
N THR A 231 -9.28 -9.51 5.02
CA THR A 231 -10.35 -9.10 5.95
C THR A 231 -10.21 -9.74 7.34
N HIS A 232 -9.68 -10.97 7.43
CA HIS A 232 -9.36 -11.58 8.73
C HIS A 232 -8.16 -10.91 9.42
N LEU A 233 -7.23 -10.33 8.65
CA LEU A 233 -6.03 -9.68 9.18
C LEU A 233 -6.24 -8.22 9.50
N VAL A 234 -6.94 -7.49 8.62
CA VAL A 234 -7.21 -6.06 8.74
C VAL A 234 -8.68 -5.84 8.34
N PRO A 235 -9.51 -5.26 9.22
CA PRO A 235 -10.92 -5.06 8.94
C PRO A 235 -11.12 -4.10 7.75
N PRO A 236 -12.12 -4.35 6.88
CA PRO A 236 -12.46 -3.44 5.81
C PRO A 236 -13.07 -2.14 6.35
N ARG A 237 -13.00 -1.08 5.54
CA ARG A 237 -13.65 0.21 5.83
C ARG A 237 -15.17 0.04 6.03
N ARG A 238 -15.76 0.79 6.97
CA ARG A 238 -17.22 0.97 7.06
C ARG A 238 -17.69 2.01 6.04
N VAL A 239 -18.81 1.73 5.37
CA VAL A 239 -19.38 2.54 4.29
C VAL A 239 -20.04 3.84 4.80
N GLU A 240 -20.22 4.01 6.11
CA GLU A 240 -21.21 4.92 6.72
C GLU A 240 -20.78 6.40 6.90
N CYS A 241 -19.90 6.95 6.07
CA CYS A 241 -19.66 8.41 6.06
C CYS A 241 -20.01 9.00 4.69
N PRO A 242 -21.29 9.35 4.45
CA PRO A 242 -21.77 9.91 3.18
C PRO A 242 -21.20 11.31 2.83
N ASP A 243 -20.55 12.01 3.77
CA ASP A 243 -20.11 13.40 3.62
C ASP A 243 -18.61 13.58 3.30
N GLN A 244 -17.88 12.52 2.92
CA GLN A 244 -16.44 12.59 2.63
C GLN A 244 -16.13 12.50 1.14
N ASP A 245 -15.11 13.24 0.70
CA ASP A 245 -14.59 13.20 -0.67
C ASP A 245 -14.30 11.75 -1.08
N PRO A 246 -14.94 11.21 -2.14
CA PRO A 246 -14.72 9.85 -2.63
C PRO A 246 -13.24 9.53 -2.94
N LEU A 247 -12.42 10.55 -3.18
CA LEU A 247 -11.01 10.44 -3.50
C LEU A 247 -10.12 10.37 -2.24
N GLN A 248 -10.58 10.94 -1.12
CA GLN A 248 -9.87 10.92 0.16
C GLN A 248 -10.35 9.75 1.01
N LEU A 249 -9.41 8.93 1.49
CA LEU A 249 -9.75 7.84 2.41
C LEU A 249 -9.77 8.38 3.84
N PRO A 250 -10.88 8.25 4.59
CA PRO A 250 -10.83 8.41 6.03
C PRO A 250 -9.87 7.36 6.65
N PRO A 251 -9.28 7.67 7.81
CA PRO A 251 -8.53 6.68 8.60
C PRO A 251 -9.35 5.41 8.83
N LEU A 252 -8.70 4.25 8.97
CA LEU A 252 -9.36 3.02 9.41
C LEU A 252 -10.07 3.30 10.74
N ASP A 253 -11.36 3.01 10.80
CA ASP A 253 -12.22 3.26 11.97
C ASP A 253 -12.06 2.16 13.05
N ALA A 254 -10.82 1.71 13.23
CA ALA A 254 -10.46 0.53 14.00
C ALA A 254 -9.13 0.74 14.72
N VAL A 255 -9.09 1.68 15.67
CA VAL A 255 -7.99 1.74 16.63
C VAL A 255 -8.06 0.50 17.52
N GLY A 256 -7.02 -0.33 17.51
CA GLY A 256 -6.90 -1.51 18.37
C GLY A 256 -7.75 -2.71 17.94
N PHE A 257 -7.87 -2.98 16.63
CA PHE A 257 -8.50 -4.25 16.20
C PHE A 257 -7.59 -5.46 16.48
N ILE A 258 -8.18 -6.66 16.53
CA ILE A 258 -7.44 -7.90 16.73
C ILE A 258 -7.51 -8.73 15.45
N ALA A 259 -6.36 -8.99 14.84
CA ALA A 259 -6.25 -9.85 13.67
C ALA A 259 -6.64 -11.30 14.02
N ASN A 260 -7.52 -11.90 13.21
CA ASN A 260 -7.92 -13.30 13.36
C ASN A 260 -6.95 -14.22 12.59
N LEU A 261 -5.79 -14.46 13.19
CA LEU A 261 -4.73 -15.29 12.60
C LEU A 261 -5.19 -16.73 12.35
N ASP A 262 -5.99 -17.31 13.25
CA ASP A 262 -6.50 -18.69 13.12
C ASP A 262 -7.38 -18.85 11.87
N ALA A 263 -8.33 -17.94 11.66
CA ALA A 263 -9.17 -17.96 10.45
C ALA A 263 -8.38 -17.63 9.17
N ALA A 264 -7.39 -16.74 9.29
CA ALA A 264 -6.49 -16.41 8.18
C ALA A 264 -5.59 -17.57 7.77
N ALA A 265 -5.23 -18.49 8.69
CA ALA A 265 -4.28 -19.58 8.41
C ALA A 265 -4.80 -20.54 7.34
N GLY A 266 -6.06 -20.97 7.48
CA GLY A 266 -6.70 -21.88 6.52
C GLY A 266 -6.96 -21.25 5.15
N THR A 267 -7.27 -19.95 5.11
CA THR A 267 -7.55 -19.23 3.86
C THR A 267 -6.27 -18.85 3.12
N SER A 268 -5.24 -18.37 3.83
CA SER A 268 -3.91 -18.04 3.26
C SER A 268 -3.18 -19.27 2.70
N SER A 269 -3.33 -20.45 3.33
CA SER A 269 -2.75 -21.70 2.80
C SER A 269 -3.35 -22.07 1.43
N LYS A 270 -4.68 -21.92 1.27
CA LYS A 270 -5.37 -22.14 -0.02
C LYS A 270 -4.95 -21.08 -1.05
N LEU A 271 -4.84 -19.82 -0.63
CA LEU A 271 -4.37 -18.72 -1.48
C LEU A 271 -2.97 -19.00 -2.06
N MET A 272 -2.06 -19.47 -1.21
CA MET A 272 -0.70 -19.89 -1.58
C MET A 272 -0.73 -21.08 -2.57
N PHE A 273 -1.55 -22.09 -2.29
CA PHE A 273 -1.68 -23.25 -3.17
C PHE A 273 -2.18 -22.86 -4.57
N LEU A 274 -3.24 -22.07 -4.67
CA LEU A 274 -3.80 -21.64 -5.95
C LEU A 274 -2.79 -20.85 -6.79
N SER A 275 -2.14 -19.85 -6.17
CA SER A 275 -1.18 -18.99 -6.87
C SER A 275 0.06 -19.71 -7.38
N SER A 276 0.45 -20.84 -6.77
CA SER A 276 1.62 -21.63 -7.19
C SER A 276 1.52 -22.16 -8.64
N LYS A 277 0.31 -22.23 -9.19
CA LYS A 277 0.01 -22.78 -10.52
C LYS A 277 -0.31 -21.74 -11.58
N PHE A 278 -0.30 -20.46 -11.22
CA PHE A 278 -0.75 -19.39 -12.11
C PHE A 278 0.10 -19.31 -13.37
N LEU A 279 1.42 -19.19 -13.24
CA LEU A 279 2.30 -19.05 -14.41
C LEU A 279 2.16 -20.22 -15.39
N GLU A 280 2.15 -21.46 -14.88
CA GLU A 280 1.98 -22.67 -15.70
C GLU A 280 0.67 -22.64 -16.49
N THR A 281 -0.46 -22.39 -15.80
CA THR A 281 -1.77 -22.40 -16.44
C THR A 281 -2.01 -21.18 -17.33
N SER A 282 -1.41 -20.03 -17.04
CA SER A 282 -1.52 -18.82 -17.86
C SER A 282 -0.80 -18.92 -19.20
N LEU A 283 0.30 -19.68 -19.27
CA LEU A 283 1.05 -19.89 -20.51
C LEU A 283 0.45 -21.00 -21.38
N ASN A 284 -0.16 -22.02 -20.76
CA ASN A 284 -0.68 -23.20 -21.47
C ASN A 284 -2.17 -23.10 -21.82
N GLU A 285 -2.98 -22.45 -20.98
CA GLU A 285 -4.45 -22.46 -21.09
C GLU A 285 -5.04 -21.09 -21.47
N GLY A 286 -4.24 -20.03 -21.35
CA GLY A 286 -4.62 -18.68 -21.76
C GLY A 286 -4.63 -18.51 -23.28
N ALA A 287 -5.25 -17.42 -23.75
CA ALA A 287 -5.15 -17.00 -25.13
C ALA A 287 -3.67 -16.76 -25.49
N PRO A 288 -3.20 -17.29 -26.63
CA PRO A 288 -1.83 -17.11 -27.05
C PRO A 288 -1.57 -15.64 -27.37
N ARG A 289 -0.32 -15.22 -27.22
CA ARG A 289 0.11 -13.88 -27.65
C ARG A 289 -0.13 -13.73 -29.17
N PRO A 290 -0.46 -12.52 -29.65
CA PRO A 290 -0.48 -12.24 -31.08
C PRO A 290 0.87 -12.52 -31.74
N GLU A 291 0.85 -12.80 -33.05
CA GLU A 291 2.07 -13.00 -33.83
C GLU A 291 3.02 -11.80 -33.71
N GLY A 292 4.31 -12.07 -33.47
CA GLY A 292 5.34 -11.04 -33.32
C GLY A 292 5.45 -10.44 -31.91
N VAL A 293 4.63 -10.87 -30.95
CA VAL A 293 4.71 -10.42 -29.54
C VAL A 293 5.47 -11.45 -28.71
N GLU A 294 6.75 -11.17 -28.42
CA GLU A 294 7.60 -12.09 -27.64
C GLU A 294 7.33 -12.05 -26.13
N GLN A 295 7.00 -10.87 -25.59
CA GLN A 295 6.75 -10.64 -24.16
C GLN A 295 5.42 -9.91 -23.96
N ASP A 296 4.76 -10.16 -22.83
CA ASP A 296 3.58 -9.38 -22.47
C ASP A 296 3.96 -7.91 -22.23
N GLY A 297 3.08 -7.02 -22.65
CA GLY A 297 3.19 -5.58 -22.43
C GLY A 297 1.90 -5.05 -21.81
N ASP A 298 1.37 -3.98 -22.37
CA ASP A 298 0.17 -3.28 -21.90
C ASP A 298 -1.17 -4.01 -22.16
N PHE A 299 -1.12 -5.24 -22.68
CA PHE A 299 -2.28 -6.07 -23.03
C PHE A 299 -3.29 -5.42 -24.00
N SER A 300 -2.92 -4.33 -24.71
CA SER A 300 -3.81 -3.57 -25.62
C SER A 300 -4.39 -4.37 -26.81
N TRP A 301 -3.86 -5.58 -27.06
CA TRP A 301 -4.39 -6.54 -28.01
C TRP A 301 -5.66 -7.25 -27.51
N LEU A 302 -5.93 -7.24 -26.20
CA LEU A 302 -7.20 -7.64 -25.62
C LEU A 302 -8.17 -6.46 -25.63
N VAL A 303 -9.41 -6.71 -26.06
CA VAL A 303 -10.46 -5.66 -26.13
C VAL A 303 -10.77 -5.03 -24.77
N ALA A 304 -10.45 -5.70 -23.66
CA ALA A 304 -10.62 -5.18 -22.31
C ALA A 304 -9.62 -4.08 -21.91
N PHE A 305 -8.48 -3.94 -22.59
CA PHE A 305 -7.40 -3.04 -22.19
C PHE A 305 -7.22 -1.86 -23.16
N GLU A 306 -7.31 -0.66 -22.62
CA GLU A 306 -7.05 0.61 -23.30
C GLU A 306 -6.01 1.42 -22.48
N PRO A 307 -4.71 1.29 -22.77
CA PRO A 307 -3.64 1.94 -22.00
C PRO A 307 -3.73 3.47 -21.97
N GLU A 308 -4.30 4.08 -23.01
CA GLU A 308 -4.41 5.53 -23.14
C GLU A 308 -5.74 6.07 -22.55
N TYR A 309 -6.62 5.22 -22.02
CA TYR A 309 -7.98 5.60 -21.61
C TYR A 309 -8.00 6.76 -20.60
N ASN A 310 -7.10 6.70 -19.61
CA ASN A 310 -7.05 7.65 -18.49
C ASN A 310 -5.99 8.73 -18.64
N ARG A 311 -5.42 8.92 -19.84
CA ARG A 311 -4.35 9.88 -20.07
C ARG A 311 -4.68 11.29 -19.57
N LYS A 312 -5.96 11.69 -19.68
CA LYS A 312 -6.47 12.99 -19.21
C LYS A 312 -6.41 13.21 -17.69
N TYR A 313 -6.29 12.13 -16.91
CA TYR A 313 -6.20 12.18 -15.45
C TYR A 313 -4.78 12.02 -14.92
N LEU A 314 -3.80 11.91 -15.81
CA LEU A 314 -2.41 11.87 -15.40
C LEU A 314 -1.98 13.26 -14.91
N PRO A 315 -1.20 13.34 -13.82
CA PRO A 315 -0.70 14.61 -13.34
C PRO A 315 0.13 15.28 -14.43
N SER A 316 0.19 16.62 -14.41
CA SER A 316 1.02 17.44 -15.30
C SER A 316 2.51 17.23 -15.00
N THR A 317 3.00 16.05 -15.36
CA THR A 317 4.37 15.59 -15.22
C THR A 317 4.87 15.07 -16.56
N PHE A 318 6.18 14.94 -16.70
CA PHE A 318 6.80 14.43 -17.93
C PHE A 318 6.13 13.11 -18.39
N PRO A 319 5.85 12.92 -19.69
CA PRO A 319 5.23 11.70 -20.19
C PRO A 319 6.10 10.47 -19.92
N ARG A 320 5.75 9.68 -18.90
CA ARG A 320 6.38 8.38 -18.61
C ARG A 320 5.46 7.26 -19.11
N LYS A 321 5.99 6.41 -20.01
CA LYS A 321 5.31 5.17 -20.37
C LYS A 321 5.58 4.16 -19.26
N ILE A 322 4.53 3.72 -18.57
CA ILE A 322 4.64 2.65 -17.58
C ILE A 322 4.66 1.32 -18.33
N GLU A 323 5.65 0.49 -18.03
CA GLU A 323 5.73 -0.87 -18.54
C GLU A 323 5.02 -1.81 -17.57
N ILE A 324 3.96 -2.46 -18.06
CA ILE A 324 3.27 -3.51 -17.30
C ILE A 324 4.19 -4.72 -17.17
N LEU A 325 4.34 -5.22 -15.95
CA LEU A 325 5.13 -6.43 -15.70
C LEU A 325 4.53 -7.62 -16.46
N PRO A 326 5.34 -8.39 -17.19
CA PRO A 326 4.84 -9.56 -17.92
C PRO A 326 4.42 -10.69 -16.97
N ARG A 327 3.59 -11.63 -17.46
CA ARG A 327 3.06 -12.76 -16.66
C ARG A 327 4.17 -13.54 -15.95
N GLU A 328 5.31 -13.72 -16.62
CA GLU A 328 6.50 -14.42 -16.12
C GLU A 328 7.13 -13.77 -14.88
N LYS A 329 6.90 -12.48 -14.65
CA LYS A 329 7.37 -11.76 -13.46
C LYS A 329 6.25 -11.55 -12.44
N ALA A 330 5.08 -11.11 -12.90
CA ALA A 330 3.98 -10.73 -12.03
C ALA A 330 3.30 -11.93 -11.34
N LEU A 331 3.05 -13.03 -12.04
CA LEU A 331 2.36 -14.19 -11.43
C LEU A 331 3.20 -14.87 -10.35
N PRO A 332 4.53 -15.08 -10.53
CA PRO A 332 5.38 -15.51 -9.42
C PRO A 332 5.45 -14.50 -8.27
N HIS A 333 5.41 -13.20 -8.56
CA HIS A 333 5.37 -12.18 -7.50
C HIS A 333 4.07 -12.29 -6.66
N LEU A 334 2.92 -12.52 -7.28
CA LEU A 334 1.67 -12.78 -6.55
C LEU A 334 1.73 -14.02 -5.67
N HIS A 335 2.37 -15.09 -6.16
CA HIS A 335 2.60 -16.26 -5.34
C HIS A 335 3.48 -15.93 -4.12
N ARG A 336 4.55 -15.14 -4.29
CA ARG A 336 5.38 -14.66 -3.18
C ARG A 336 4.58 -13.84 -2.18
N ILE A 337 3.69 -12.94 -2.63
CA ILE A 337 2.77 -12.21 -1.74
C ILE A 337 1.91 -13.18 -0.92
N ALA A 338 1.33 -14.21 -1.55
CA ALA A 338 0.52 -15.20 -0.85
C ALA A 338 1.34 -16.01 0.18
N CYS A 339 2.56 -16.42 -0.17
CA CYS A 339 3.51 -17.07 0.74
C CYS A 339 3.83 -16.18 1.95
N LYS A 340 4.09 -14.88 1.72
CA LYS A 340 4.39 -13.92 2.77
C LYS A 340 3.22 -13.68 3.72
N ILE A 341 2.00 -13.55 3.18
CA ILE A 341 0.79 -13.45 3.99
C ILE A 341 0.65 -14.71 4.87
N HIS A 342 0.82 -15.90 4.30
CA HIS A 342 0.77 -17.14 5.05
C HIS A 342 1.88 -17.24 6.12
N PHE A 343 3.08 -16.75 5.82
CA PHE A 343 4.20 -16.69 6.74
C PHE A 343 3.92 -15.77 7.94
N ILE A 344 3.36 -14.57 7.72
CA ILE A 344 2.90 -13.68 8.80
C ILE A 344 1.97 -14.44 9.73
N VAL A 345 0.94 -15.08 9.17
CA VAL A 345 -0.10 -15.76 9.95
C VAL A 345 0.43 -16.92 10.78
N THR A 346 1.36 -17.70 10.25
CA THR A 346 1.84 -18.93 10.89
C THR A 346 3.04 -18.72 11.80
N GLN A 347 3.89 -17.73 11.50
CA GLN A 347 5.16 -17.54 12.22
C GLN A 347 5.15 -16.39 13.21
N LEU A 348 4.34 -15.36 12.99
CA LEU A 348 4.30 -14.21 13.91
C LEU A 348 4.03 -14.62 15.37
N PRO A 349 3.04 -15.49 15.70
CA PRO A 349 2.77 -15.85 17.09
C PRO A 349 3.97 -16.47 17.82
N ASN A 350 4.84 -17.18 17.10
CA ASN A 350 6.03 -17.83 17.66
C ASN A 350 7.19 -16.85 17.92
N ASN A 351 7.10 -15.61 17.42
CA ASN A 351 8.15 -14.60 17.49
C ASN A 351 7.75 -13.41 18.40
N LEU A 352 6.77 -13.59 19.29
CA LEU A 352 6.28 -12.57 20.24
C LEU A 352 6.66 -12.86 21.70
N LEU A 353 7.71 -13.66 21.92
CA LEU A 353 8.19 -13.96 23.27
C LEU A 353 8.69 -12.70 23.98
N ASP A 354 9.53 -11.92 23.29
CA ASP A 354 10.10 -10.67 23.76
C ASP A 354 10.45 -9.74 22.59
N SER A 355 10.88 -8.52 22.94
CA SER A 355 11.23 -7.45 22.01
C SER A 355 12.28 -7.88 20.98
N ALA A 356 13.28 -8.64 21.40
CA ALA A 356 14.39 -9.07 20.55
C ALA A 356 13.93 -10.09 19.49
N SER A 357 13.05 -11.01 19.88
CA SER A 357 12.47 -11.99 18.97
C SER A 357 11.66 -11.30 17.86
N LEU A 358 10.88 -10.28 18.23
CA LEU A 358 10.09 -9.50 17.27
C LEU A 358 10.98 -8.70 16.30
N VAL A 359 12.06 -8.07 16.80
CA VAL A 359 13.05 -7.38 15.96
C VAL A 359 13.61 -8.33 14.89
N GLU A 360 14.10 -9.49 15.29
CA GLU A 360 14.72 -10.44 14.35
C GLU A 360 13.70 -10.96 13.33
N PHE A 361 12.46 -11.21 13.76
CA PHE A 361 11.38 -11.59 12.86
C PHE A 361 11.07 -10.51 11.82
N MET A 362 10.83 -9.26 12.25
CA MET A 362 10.49 -8.16 11.34
C MET A 362 11.65 -7.81 10.40
N LYS A 363 12.88 -7.83 10.91
CA LYS A 363 14.10 -7.64 10.11
C LYS A 363 14.23 -8.70 9.03
N TRP A 364 14.15 -9.98 9.40
CA TRP A 364 14.24 -11.08 8.44
C TRP A 364 13.11 -11.02 7.41
N PHE A 365 11.87 -10.75 7.86
CA PHE A 365 10.72 -10.61 6.98
C PHE A 365 10.93 -9.53 5.93
N SER A 366 11.47 -8.38 6.35
CA SER A 366 11.74 -7.23 5.50
C SER A 366 12.81 -7.51 4.44
N TYR A 367 13.87 -8.24 4.82
CA TYR A 367 15.01 -8.56 3.94
C TYR A 367 14.69 -9.64 2.90
N ASP A 368 13.72 -10.49 3.18
CA ASP A 368 13.32 -11.59 2.30
C ASP A 368 12.28 -11.10 1.26
N ASP A 369 12.69 -10.37 0.22
CA ASP A 369 11.88 -9.99 -0.95
C ASP A 369 10.43 -9.55 -0.62
N SER A 370 10.28 -8.64 0.35
CA SER A 370 8.97 -8.13 0.79
C SER A 370 8.53 -6.90 -0.03
N CYS A 371 7.25 -6.85 -0.42
CA CYS A 371 6.68 -5.71 -1.14
C CYS A 371 5.94 -4.75 -0.19
N VAL A 372 5.56 -3.57 -0.69
CA VAL A 372 4.88 -2.54 0.12
C VAL A 372 3.62 -3.08 0.81
N LEU A 373 2.84 -3.93 0.12
CA LEU A 373 1.64 -4.53 0.67
C LEU A 373 1.95 -5.50 1.81
N THR A 374 2.89 -6.43 1.63
CA THR A 374 3.17 -7.45 2.67
C THR A 374 3.82 -6.83 3.90
N ARG A 375 4.68 -5.82 3.73
CA ARG A 375 5.22 -5.01 4.83
C ARG A 375 4.11 -4.25 5.57
N SER A 376 3.17 -3.66 4.84
CA SER A 376 2.04 -2.94 5.42
C SER A 376 1.08 -3.88 6.19
N ILE A 377 0.80 -5.07 5.65
CA ILE A 377 -0.01 -6.09 6.35
C ILE A 377 0.68 -6.50 7.65
N LEU A 378 1.99 -6.78 7.62
CA LEU A 378 2.73 -7.13 8.83
C LEU A 378 2.62 -6.01 9.87
N GLN A 379 2.83 -4.75 9.46
CA GLN A 379 2.74 -3.61 10.37
C GLN A 379 1.36 -3.49 11.01
N MET A 380 0.29 -3.58 10.21
CA MET A 380 -1.09 -3.49 10.70
C MET A 380 -1.50 -4.67 11.60
N VAL A 381 -0.93 -5.86 11.38
CA VAL A 381 -1.21 -7.03 12.22
C VAL A 381 -0.46 -6.94 13.56
N VAL A 382 0.80 -6.51 13.55
CA VAL A 382 1.60 -6.35 14.78
C VAL A 382 1.10 -5.16 15.60
N TYR A 383 0.83 -4.03 14.95
CA TYR A 383 0.42 -2.76 15.54
C TYR A 383 -0.86 -2.24 14.87
N PRO A 384 -2.05 -2.65 15.35
CA PRO A 384 -3.34 -2.29 14.77
C PRO A 384 -3.77 -0.88 15.16
N LEU A 385 -2.95 0.12 14.81
CA LEU A 385 -3.15 1.55 15.09
C LEU A 385 -3.11 1.95 16.57
N ASP A 386 -2.52 1.10 17.41
CA ASP A 386 -2.20 1.39 18.80
C ASP A 386 -0.82 0.83 19.17
N ASP A 387 -0.34 1.15 20.38
CA ASP A 387 0.94 0.66 20.90
C ASP A 387 0.82 -0.74 21.53
N ASN A 388 -0.25 -1.49 21.22
CA ASN A 388 -0.48 -2.84 21.71
C ASN A 388 -0.11 -3.87 20.65
N VAL A 389 0.80 -4.77 21.00
CA VAL A 389 1.18 -5.90 20.15
C VAL A 389 -0.04 -6.80 19.93
N LEU A 390 -0.37 -7.03 18.66
CA LEU A 390 -1.60 -7.69 18.20
C LEU A 390 -2.90 -7.06 18.73
N GLY A 391 -2.87 -5.79 19.15
CA GLY A 391 -4.02 -5.11 19.75
C GLY A 391 -4.39 -5.60 21.15
N THR A 392 -3.52 -6.37 21.82
CA THR A 392 -3.86 -7.03 23.10
C THR A 392 -2.88 -6.76 24.25
N GLN A 393 -1.58 -6.70 23.97
CA GLN A 393 -0.55 -6.55 25.01
C GLN A 393 0.23 -5.25 24.82
N PRO A 394 0.34 -4.38 25.85
CA PRO A 394 1.16 -3.18 25.78
C PRO A 394 2.61 -3.53 25.38
N THR A 395 3.17 -2.78 24.42
CA THR A 395 4.55 -3.00 23.95
C THR A 395 5.57 -2.92 25.10
N ALA A 396 5.32 -2.10 26.11
CA ALA A 396 6.16 -1.99 27.29
C ALA A 396 6.38 -3.35 27.99
N LEU A 397 5.38 -4.24 28.02
CA LEU A 397 5.54 -5.59 28.59
C LEU A 397 6.47 -6.47 27.75
N LEU A 398 6.40 -6.35 26.42
CA LEU A 398 7.28 -7.08 25.50
C LEU A 398 8.74 -6.62 25.65
N VAL A 399 8.94 -5.32 25.84
CA VAL A 399 10.23 -4.69 26.11
C VAL A 399 10.78 -5.11 27.48
N GLU A 400 9.96 -5.03 28.53
CA GLU A 400 10.35 -5.44 29.88
C GLU A 400 10.79 -6.92 29.93
N ARG A 401 10.08 -7.82 29.23
CA ARG A 401 10.49 -9.22 29.09
C ARG A 401 11.88 -9.35 28.46
N SER A 402 12.17 -8.58 27.42
CA SER A 402 13.49 -8.58 26.78
C SER A 402 14.59 -8.09 27.73
N ILE A 403 14.33 -7.01 28.47
CA ILE A 403 15.26 -6.49 29.49
C ILE A 403 15.52 -7.55 30.57
N ARG A 404 14.47 -8.21 31.07
CA ARG A 404 14.59 -9.31 32.06
C ARG A 404 15.42 -10.47 31.52
N ASN A 405 15.20 -10.88 30.27
CA ASN A 405 15.89 -12.01 29.65
C ASN A 405 17.38 -11.72 29.36
N MET A 406 17.72 -10.49 28.96
CA MET A 406 19.07 -10.16 28.50
C MET A 406 20.00 -9.61 29.59
N VAL A 407 19.44 -8.83 30.52
CA VAL A 407 20.18 -8.12 31.55
C VAL A 407 19.95 -8.73 32.93
N PHE A 408 18.77 -9.31 33.17
CA PHE A 408 18.35 -9.78 34.50
C PHE A 408 18.59 -8.71 35.59
N PRO A 409 17.99 -7.52 35.47
CA PRO A 409 18.24 -6.45 36.44
C PRO A 409 17.50 -6.73 37.75
N LEU A 410 18.20 -6.65 38.88
CA LEU A 410 17.60 -6.87 40.20
C LEU A 410 16.46 -5.89 40.49
N ALA A 411 16.48 -4.68 39.93
CA ALA A 411 15.42 -3.69 40.09
C ALA A 411 14.04 -4.14 39.55
N LEU A 412 14.00 -5.17 38.69
CA LEU A 412 12.76 -5.78 38.20
C LEU A 412 12.38 -7.05 38.97
N VAL A 413 13.23 -7.52 39.89
CA VAL A 413 13.00 -8.74 40.69
C VAL A 413 12.39 -8.36 42.04
N PRO A 414 11.18 -8.85 42.38
CA PRO A 414 10.53 -8.55 43.65
C PRO A 414 11.41 -8.90 44.86
N HIS A 415 11.28 -8.14 45.94
CA HIS A 415 11.98 -8.33 47.22
C HIS A 415 13.51 -8.15 47.16
N THR A 416 14.02 -7.47 46.13
CA THR A 416 15.42 -7.03 46.12
C THR A 416 15.55 -5.59 46.65
N PRO A 417 16.71 -5.21 47.20
CA PRO A 417 16.95 -3.83 47.64
C PRO A 417 16.75 -2.78 46.55
N LEU A 418 16.96 -3.15 45.28
CA LEU A 418 16.74 -2.26 44.15
C LEU A 418 15.26 -2.11 43.81
N TYR A 419 14.47 -3.19 43.86
CA TYR A 419 13.04 -3.16 43.59
C TYR A 419 12.25 -2.38 44.65
N ASP A 420 12.67 -2.52 45.91
CA ASP A 420 12.00 -1.87 47.05
C ASP A 420 12.38 -0.38 47.18
N ASN A 421 13.39 0.09 46.46
CA ASN A 421 13.81 1.49 46.44
C ASN A 421 13.00 2.32 45.40
N GLU A 422 12.37 3.40 45.86
CA GLU A 422 11.49 4.24 45.04
C GLU A 422 12.24 4.99 43.91
N GLU A 423 13.42 5.53 44.19
CA GLU A 423 14.23 6.26 43.22
C GLU A 423 14.71 5.34 42.09
N CYS A 424 15.18 4.14 42.44
CA CYS A 424 15.59 3.11 41.49
C CYS A 424 14.42 2.69 40.59
N ARG A 425 13.24 2.42 41.19
CA ARG A 425 12.05 2.03 40.44
C ARG A 425 11.66 3.08 39.41
N LYS A 426 11.62 4.36 39.81
CA LYS A 426 11.27 5.46 38.92
C LYS A 426 12.22 5.54 37.72
N VAL A 427 13.53 5.46 37.95
CA VAL A 427 14.52 5.53 36.88
C VAL A 427 14.42 4.32 35.93
N VAL A 428 14.08 3.14 36.45
CA VAL A 428 13.87 1.93 35.64
C VAL A 428 12.58 1.99 34.82
N GLU A 429 11.50 2.53 35.40
CA GLU A 429 10.24 2.80 34.69
C GLU A 429 10.46 3.80 33.54
N ASP A 430 11.14 4.92 33.82
CA ASP A 430 11.50 5.93 32.81
C ASP A 430 12.36 5.31 31.68
N PHE A 431 13.39 4.52 32.03
CA PHE A 431 14.22 3.81 31.05
C PHE A 431 13.40 2.82 30.21
N THR A 432 12.47 2.08 30.81
CA THR A 432 11.62 1.10 30.10
C THR A 432 10.65 1.80 29.14
N MET A 433 10.08 2.92 29.55
CA MET A 433 9.21 3.73 28.70
C MET A 433 9.96 4.35 27.52
N ASN A 434 11.14 4.92 27.76
CA ASN A 434 12.00 5.46 26.69
C ASN A 434 12.47 4.34 25.74
N THR A 435 12.82 3.17 26.27
CA THR A 435 13.11 1.98 25.47
C THR A 435 11.92 1.59 24.60
N THR A 436 10.72 1.60 25.15
CA THR A 436 9.50 1.27 24.40
C THR A 436 9.29 2.22 23.22
N ARG A 437 9.51 3.53 23.41
CA ARG A 437 9.44 4.53 22.34
C ARG A 437 10.42 4.23 21.21
N VAL A 438 11.70 4.00 21.53
CA VAL A 438 12.73 3.69 20.54
C VAL A 438 12.43 2.37 19.81
N MET A 439 11.91 1.37 20.52
CA MET A 439 11.51 0.10 19.91
C MET A 439 10.35 0.26 18.94
N LEU A 440 9.35 1.09 19.25
CA LEU A 440 8.24 1.40 18.32
C LEU A 440 8.77 2.07 17.04
N SER A 441 9.69 3.05 17.15
CA SER A 441 10.38 3.65 16.01
C SER A 441 11.09 2.59 15.16
N LEU A 442 11.78 1.64 15.81
CA LEU A 442 12.51 0.57 15.14
C LEU A 442 11.58 -0.45 14.45
N TYR A 443 10.47 -0.83 15.09
CA TYR A 443 9.49 -1.73 14.48
C TYR A 443 8.84 -1.11 13.25
N GLN A 444 8.43 0.16 13.34
CA GLN A 444 7.92 0.91 12.19
C GLN A 444 8.96 0.99 11.07
N ASN A 445 10.25 1.14 11.42
CA ASN A 445 11.33 1.20 10.44
C ASN A 445 11.39 -0.07 9.56
N PHE A 446 11.26 -1.26 10.15
CA PHE A 446 11.28 -2.52 9.40
C PHE A 446 10.12 -2.67 8.39
N GLY A 447 9.06 -1.88 8.56
CA GLY A 447 7.96 -1.79 7.60
C GLY A 447 8.32 -1.04 6.32
N PHE A 448 9.36 -0.19 6.30
CA PHE A 448 9.79 0.53 5.09
C PHE A 448 10.64 -0.35 4.16
N ASN A 449 10.91 0.10 2.92
CA ASN A 449 11.90 -0.56 2.07
C ASN A 449 13.32 -0.30 2.59
N LEU A 450 14.32 -1.04 2.06
CA LEU A 450 15.69 -1.00 2.56
C LEU A 450 16.36 0.39 2.45
N ALA A 451 16.04 1.17 1.41
CA ALA A 451 16.59 2.50 1.24
C ALA A 451 16.05 3.46 2.31
N ARG A 452 14.74 3.48 2.51
CA ARG A 452 14.07 4.28 3.55
C ARG A 452 14.44 3.84 4.95
N GLN A 453 14.62 2.54 5.17
CA GLN A 453 15.12 2.01 6.43
C GLN A 453 16.46 2.63 6.81
N ARG A 454 17.37 2.74 5.84
CA ARG A 454 18.69 3.34 6.04
C ARG A 454 18.58 4.82 6.40
N ASP A 455 17.73 5.57 5.70
CA ASP A 455 17.54 7.01 5.95
C ASP A 455 16.99 7.27 7.36
N LYS A 456 15.96 6.51 7.77
CA LYS A 456 15.32 6.68 9.08
C LYS A 456 16.14 6.10 10.23
N LEU A 457 17.02 5.12 9.97
CA LEU A 457 17.91 4.55 10.97
C LEU A 457 18.84 5.59 11.60
N VAL A 458 19.21 6.65 10.86
CA VAL A 458 20.03 7.75 11.40
C VAL A 458 19.35 8.42 12.59
N VAL A 459 18.05 8.73 12.46
CA VAL A 459 17.26 9.33 13.55
C VAL A 459 17.13 8.35 14.72
N ILE A 460 16.87 7.07 14.44
CA ILE A 460 16.78 6.03 15.48
C ILE A 460 18.11 5.87 16.23
N MET A 461 19.26 6.01 15.56
CA MET A 461 20.57 5.96 16.22
C MET A 461 20.79 7.12 17.19
N GLU A 462 20.26 8.32 16.89
CA GLU A 462 20.28 9.45 17.82
C GLU A 462 19.43 9.16 19.06
N GLU A 463 18.21 8.61 18.86
CA GLU A 463 17.35 8.20 19.98
C GLU A 463 17.98 7.08 20.82
N MET A 464 18.69 6.14 20.19
CA MET A 464 19.44 5.09 20.88
C MET A 464 20.62 5.66 21.70
N ASN A 465 21.23 6.76 21.26
CA ASN A 465 22.28 7.43 22.02
C ASN A 465 21.72 8.10 23.28
N GLU A 466 20.58 8.79 23.20
CA GLU A 466 19.88 9.32 24.39
C GLU A 466 19.55 8.19 25.38
N LEU A 467 19.11 7.06 24.85
CA LEU A 467 18.76 5.91 25.66
C LEU A 467 19.98 5.21 26.29
N HIS A 468 21.16 5.36 25.69
CA HIS A 468 22.42 4.96 26.34
C HIS A 468 22.71 5.81 27.59
N GLU A 469 22.45 7.12 27.53
CA GLU A 469 22.58 7.99 28.70
C GLU A 469 21.58 7.60 29.80
N ASP A 470 20.34 7.27 29.44
CA ASP A 470 19.34 6.75 30.38
C ASP A 470 19.80 5.47 31.07
N ALA A 471 20.37 4.52 30.32
CA ALA A 471 20.95 3.31 30.88
C ALA A 471 22.10 3.62 31.86
N CYS A 472 22.97 4.59 31.54
CA CYS A 472 24.02 5.04 32.46
C CYS A 472 23.46 5.68 33.73
N ARG A 473 22.35 6.43 33.65
CA ARG A 473 21.66 6.99 34.82
C ARG A 473 21.07 5.89 35.70
N ALA A 474 20.41 4.90 35.10
CA ALA A 474 19.87 3.73 35.81
C ALA A 474 20.98 2.94 36.51
N ASP A 475 22.10 2.70 35.82
CA ASP A 475 23.31 2.10 36.39
C ASP A 475 23.83 2.90 37.60
N ALA A 476 23.94 4.23 37.48
CA ALA A 476 24.48 5.08 38.54
C ALA A 476 23.62 5.02 39.81
N VAL A 477 22.29 5.05 39.68
CA VAL A 477 21.36 4.92 40.81
C VAL A 477 21.43 3.53 41.43
N CYS A 478 21.47 2.47 40.61
CA CYS A 478 21.61 1.09 41.11
C CYS A 478 22.89 0.91 41.94
N ARG A 479 24.03 1.48 41.50
CA ARG A 479 25.32 1.39 42.21
C ARG A 479 25.33 2.06 43.57
N GLN A 480 24.50 3.08 43.78
CA GLN A 480 24.39 3.75 45.08
C GLN A 480 23.74 2.86 46.14
N ILE A 481 22.92 1.88 45.71
CA ILE A 481 22.16 1.00 46.59
C ILE A 481 22.87 -0.35 46.76
N VAL A 482 23.38 -0.93 45.66
CA VAL A 482 24.09 -2.22 45.67
C VAL A 482 25.41 -2.11 44.90
N SER A 483 26.50 -2.57 45.49
CA SER A 483 27.85 -2.45 44.93
C SER A 483 28.09 -3.26 43.65
N VAL A 484 27.33 -4.35 43.45
CA VAL A 484 27.41 -5.22 42.28
C VAL A 484 26.01 -5.46 41.72
N HIS A 485 25.79 -5.06 40.46
CA HIS A 485 24.57 -5.33 39.72
C HIS A 485 24.90 -5.52 38.22
N ASN A 486 23.98 -6.13 37.47
CA ASN A 486 24.11 -6.24 36.02
C ASN A 486 23.88 -4.87 35.37
N LYS A 487 24.78 -4.48 34.46
CA LYS A 487 24.68 -3.19 33.75
C LYS A 487 23.49 -3.17 32.79
N TRP A 488 22.80 -2.05 32.71
CA TRP A 488 21.64 -1.78 31.85
C TRP A 488 21.99 -1.61 30.36
N VAL A 489 23.10 -2.18 29.89
CA VAL A 489 23.53 -2.13 28.49
C VAL A 489 22.65 -3.07 27.65
N PHE A 490 21.46 -2.59 27.32
CA PHE A 490 20.43 -3.32 26.59
C PHE A 490 20.73 -3.38 25.07
N PHE A 491 21.19 -2.26 24.50
CA PHE A 491 21.37 -2.12 23.04
C PHE A 491 22.57 -2.87 22.47
N LEU A 492 23.70 -2.97 23.19
CA LEU A 492 24.86 -3.72 22.69
C LEU A 492 24.61 -5.23 22.62
N LYS A 493 23.60 -5.76 23.34
CA LYS A 493 23.21 -7.17 23.27
C LYS A 493 22.12 -7.45 22.24
N MET A 494 21.18 -6.51 22.03
CA MET A 494 20.19 -6.58 20.95
C MET A 494 20.81 -6.31 19.58
N GLY A 495 21.80 -5.43 19.54
CA GLY A 495 22.43 -4.89 18.34
C GLY A 495 23.71 -5.59 17.91
N ASN A 496 23.81 -6.91 18.03
CA ASN A 496 24.84 -7.68 17.31
C ASN A 496 24.54 -7.65 15.80
N PHE A 497 24.61 -6.45 15.21
CA PHE A 497 24.58 -6.16 13.79
C PHE A 497 25.95 -6.39 13.13
N GLY A 498 26.91 -6.98 13.85
CA GLY A 498 28.19 -7.46 13.35
C GLY A 498 29.01 -8.14 14.44
N ASN A 499 29.46 -9.37 14.14
CA ASN A 499 30.46 -10.21 14.82
C ASN A 499 30.33 -10.49 16.33
N LYS A 500 30.01 -11.76 16.63
CA LYS A 500 30.02 -12.42 17.95
C LYS A 500 31.41 -12.71 18.53
N GLU A 501 32.48 -12.11 18.04
CA GLU A 501 33.83 -12.38 18.55
C GLU A 501 34.40 -11.12 19.19
N GLU A 502 34.78 -11.25 20.46
CA GLU A 502 35.38 -10.25 21.36
C GLU A 502 34.44 -9.48 22.29
N LEU A 503 33.99 -10.16 23.36
CA LEU A 503 33.83 -9.59 24.70
C LEU A 503 34.16 -10.64 25.78
#